data_AF-A0A7S2KHB8-F1
#
_entry.id   AF-A0A7S2KHB8-F1
#
_cell.length_a   1.000
_cell.length_b   1.000
_cell.length_c   1.000
_cell.angle_alpha   90.00
_cell.angle_beta   90.00
_cell.angle_gamma   90.00
#
_symmetry.space_group_name_H-M   'P 1'
#
loop_
_entity.id
_entity.type
_entity.pdbx_description
1 polymer ?
#
loop_
_entity_poly.entity_id
_entity_poly.type
_entity_poly.pdbx_seq_one_letter_code
_entity_poly.pdbx_strand_id
1 'polypeptide(L)'
;MVQIPNPEARIFTIRVHNLQKSKECATQRFFVPQDINLRELERVVALAAYRDVNMDAMPPIAGLFRKSDGMLFPLCYLLSNPEEFLGDVLSICSFDEYKAQGSHAKSGDFFVQPHMFVMILSLVVIFVLSTLPELKFPPMYNILGSIWSTFDACCIEFILLWIYRNGPSVIGCWHGLPLTEICARVHAHLDFDRNFWSKNVEKCEAMYRRKEREMLGNSKPMLYILIGYVVHCYIMKVIEVRARSKPDLDMVNVYRSLNVLVRHLRRMRDTK
;
A
#
# COMPACT_ATOMS: atom_id res chain seq x y z
N MET A 1 -7.56 50.47 9.35
CA MET A 1 -6.64 50.27 10.49
C MET A 1 -5.84 49.01 10.23
N VAL A 2 -4.53 49.12 10.07
CA VAL A 2 -3.62 47.97 9.85
C VAL A 2 -3.23 47.45 11.23
N GLN A 3 -3.75 46.28 11.62
CA GLN A 3 -3.31 45.60 12.84
C GLN A 3 -1.87 45.10 12.62
N ILE A 4 -0.96 45.52 13.49
CA ILE A 4 0.42 45.03 13.51
C ILE A 4 0.36 43.57 14.01
N PRO A 5 0.88 42.59 13.25
CA PRO A 5 0.80 41.19 13.63
C PRO A 5 1.62 40.90 14.90
N ASN A 6 1.07 40.09 15.79
CA ASN A 6 1.76 39.56 16.95
C ASN A 6 3.04 38.82 16.50
N PRO A 7 4.25 39.13 17.04
CA PRO A 7 5.51 38.52 16.62
C PRO A 7 5.58 37.00 16.78
N GLU A 8 4.67 36.39 17.54
CA GLU A 8 4.61 34.94 17.74
C GLU A 8 3.69 34.22 16.74
N ALA A 9 2.96 34.93 15.88
CA ALA A 9 2.05 34.33 14.91
C ALA A 9 2.84 33.64 13.77
N ARG A 10 2.57 32.35 13.55
CA ARG A 10 3.11 31.61 12.40
C ARG A 10 2.30 31.95 11.15
N ILE A 11 3.00 32.23 10.05
CA ILE A 11 2.37 32.63 8.79
C ILE A 11 2.17 31.39 7.91
N PHE A 12 0.92 30.99 7.69
CA PHE A 12 0.59 29.94 6.73
C PHE A 12 0.03 30.58 5.46
N THR A 13 0.65 30.30 4.32
CA THR A 13 0.12 30.73 3.04
C THR A 13 -0.77 29.61 2.49
N ILE A 14 -2.08 29.69 2.76
CA ILE A 14 -3.05 28.72 2.26
C ILE A 14 -3.60 29.23 0.93
N ARG A 15 -3.21 28.64 -0.19
CA ARG A 15 -3.81 28.98 -1.49
C ARG A 15 -5.10 28.21 -1.65
N VAL A 16 -6.20 28.94 -1.55
CA VAL A 16 -7.50 28.35 -1.80
C VAL A 16 -7.94 28.62 -3.23
N HIS A 17 -8.11 27.54 -3.99
CA HIS A 17 -8.68 27.61 -5.33
C HIS A 17 -10.20 27.55 -5.19
N ASN A 18 -10.89 28.68 -5.42
CA ASN A 18 -12.36 28.70 -5.46
C ASN A 18 -12.83 28.08 -6.78
N LEU A 19 -13.43 26.90 -6.68
CA LEU A 19 -13.75 26.05 -7.84
C LEU A 19 -15.01 26.47 -8.60
N GLN A 20 -15.86 27.35 -8.04
CA GLN A 20 -17.08 27.79 -8.75
C GLN A 20 -16.80 28.83 -9.84
N LYS A 21 -15.66 29.52 -9.81
CA LYS A 21 -15.24 30.46 -10.85
C LYS A 21 -13.89 30.02 -11.39
N SER A 22 -13.91 29.23 -12.47
CA SER A 22 -12.75 28.51 -13.04
C SER A 22 -11.58 29.39 -13.55
N LYS A 23 -11.47 30.67 -13.19
CA LYS A 23 -10.47 31.59 -13.75
C LYS A 23 -9.74 32.49 -12.77
N GLU A 24 -10.10 32.52 -11.48
CA GLU A 24 -9.39 33.37 -10.50
C GLU A 24 -8.93 32.58 -9.28
N CYS A 25 -7.61 32.34 -9.21
CA CYS A 25 -6.96 31.80 -8.04
C CYS A 25 -6.81 32.89 -6.98
N ALA A 26 -7.75 32.98 -6.04
CA ALA A 26 -7.61 33.87 -4.90
C ALA A 26 -6.55 33.30 -3.93
N THR A 27 -5.33 33.81 -3.98
CA THR A 27 -4.32 33.51 -2.94
C THR A 27 -4.64 34.34 -1.71
N GLN A 28 -5.12 33.72 -0.64
CA GLN A 28 -5.26 34.36 0.66
C GLN A 28 -4.12 33.89 1.57
N ARG A 29 -3.52 34.83 2.31
CA ARG A 29 -2.53 34.51 3.34
C ARG A 29 -3.25 34.60 4.67
N PHE A 30 -3.13 33.56 5.49
CA PHE A 30 -3.73 33.53 6.82
C PHE A 30 -2.63 33.58 7.86
N PHE A 31 -2.81 34.47 8.82
CA PHE A 31 -2.03 34.46 10.05
C PHE A 31 -2.78 33.53 11.00
N VAL A 32 -2.17 32.40 11.32
CA VAL A 32 -2.78 31.41 12.19
C VAL A 32 -2.05 31.47 13.54
N PRO A 33 -2.76 31.76 14.64
CA PRO A 33 -2.18 31.71 15.98
C PRO A 33 -1.61 30.31 16.29
N GLN A 34 -0.53 30.24 17.07
CA GLN A 34 0.11 28.96 17.43
C GLN A 34 -0.81 28.04 18.25
N ASP A 35 -1.79 28.63 18.92
CA ASP A 35 -2.74 28.01 19.84
C ASP A 35 -4.11 27.70 19.19
N ILE A 36 -4.23 27.81 17.86
CA ILE A 36 -5.50 27.53 17.18
C ILE A 36 -5.93 26.07 17.38
N ASN A 37 -7.20 25.86 17.74
CA ASN A 37 -7.76 24.52 17.81
C ASN A 37 -8.05 23.99 16.38
N LEU A 38 -7.96 22.67 16.16
CA LEU A 38 -8.30 22.02 14.89
C LEU A 38 -9.67 22.47 14.35
N ARG A 39 -10.68 22.60 15.21
CA ARG A 39 -12.01 23.08 14.80
C ARG A 39 -12.01 24.53 14.29
N GLU A 40 -11.15 25.37 14.86
CA GLU A 40 -11.04 26.76 14.44
C GLU A 40 -10.25 26.86 13.14
N LEU A 41 -9.19 26.06 12.98
CA LEU A 41 -8.47 25.98 11.71
C LEU A 41 -9.38 25.45 10.60
N GLU A 42 -10.15 24.39 10.86
CA GLU A 42 -11.15 23.87 9.92
C GLU A 42 -12.14 24.96 9.51
N ARG A 43 -12.64 25.76 10.46
CA ARG A 43 -13.53 26.90 10.17
C ARG A 43 -12.84 27.99 9.36
N VAL A 44 -11.59 28.33 9.66
CA VAL A 44 -10.83 29.36 8.91
C VAL A 44 -10.57 28.89 7.48
N VAL A 45 -10.14 27.65 7.30
CA VAL A 45 -9.93 27.02 5.99
C VAL A 45 -11.24 26.91 5.23
N ALA A 46 -12.34 26.57 5.92
CA ALA A 46 -13.67 26.50 5.35
C ALA A 46 -14.18 27.87 4.86
N LEU A 47 -14.09 28.89 5.71
CA LEU A 47 -14.44 30.27 5.40
C LEU A 47 -13.62 30.83 4.23
N ALA A 48 -12.35 30.46 4.17
CA ALA A 48 -11.46 30.81 3.07
C ALA A 48 -11.86 30.15 1.75
N ALA A 49 -12.30 28.89 1.82
CA ALA A 49 -12.64 28.10 0.65
C ALA A 49 -14.03 28.36 0.09
N TYR A 50 -14.98 28.64 0.95
CA TYR A 50 -16.39 28.70 0.61
C TYR A 50 -17.01 30.01 1.07
N ARG A 51 -16.50 31.11 0.51
CA ARG A 51 -16.90 32.48 0.85
C ARG A 51 -18.43 32.72 0.79
N ASP A 52 -19.15 31.91 0.02
CA ASP A 52 -20.58 32.07 -0.27
C ASP A 52 -21.44 30.82 0.04
N VAL A 53 -20.90 29.79 0.74
CA VAL A 53 -21.67 28.56 1.04
C VAL A 53 -22.15 28.55 2.49
N ASN A 54 -23.40 28.13 2.68
CA ASN A 54 -23.99 27.95 4.00
C ASN A 54 -23.15 26.96 4.84
N MET A 55 -22.64 27.41 5.99
CA MET A 55 -21.70 26.65 6.84
C MET A 55 -22.23 25.27 7.24
N ASP A 56 -23.55 25.14 7.39
CA ASP A 56 -24.19 23.91 7.84
C ASP A 56 -24.21 22.79 6.77
N ALA A 57 -23.96 23.12 5.50
CA ALA A 57 -23.98 22.18 4.38
C ALA A 57 -22.57 21.79 3.90
N MET A 58 -21.53 22.15 4.65
CA MET A 58 -20.17 22.00 4.16
C MET A 58 -19.64 20.56 4.35
N PRO A 59 -19.10 19.92 3.29
CA PRO A 59 -18.49 18.61 3.43
C PRO A 59 -17.24 18.69 4.33
N PRO A 60 -16.99 17.67 5.16
CA PRO A 60 -15.80 17.64 6.00
C PRO A 60 -14.53 17.64 5.14
N ILE A 61 -13.60 18.56 5.42
CA ILE A 61 -12.29 18.61 4.75
C ILE A 61 -11.42 17.50 5.36
N ALA A 62 -11.00 16.54 4.55
CA ALA A 62 -10.15 15.43 5.02
C ALA A 62 -8.67 15.81 5.16
N GLY A 63 -8.20 16.79 4.39
CA GLY A 63 -6.78 17.19 4.35
C GLY A 63 -6.50 18.28 3.31
N LEU A 64 -5.22 18.66 3.20
CA LEU A 64 -4.72 19.60 2.19
C LEU A 64 -3.65 18.92 1.34
N PHE A 65 -3.61 19.23 0.05
CA PHE A 65 -2.56 18.75 -0.85
C PHE A 65 -1.37 19.70 -0.83
N ARG A 66 -0.16 19.18 -0.76
CA ARG A 66 1.05 19.96 -0.97
C ARG A 66 1.34 20.06 -2.46
N LYS A 67 1.54 21.28 -2.97
CA LYS A 67 1.69 21.52 -4.41
C LYS A 67 3.01 21.00 -5.00
N SER A 68 4.06 20.88 -4.21
CA SER A 68 5.38 20.45 -4.68
C SER A 68 5.43 18.98 -5.05
N ASP A 69 4.72 18.13 -4.31
CA ASP A 69 4.73 16.66 -4.48
C ASP A 69 3.34 16.07 -4.81
N GLY A 70 2.26 16.84 -4.67
CA GLY A 70 0.89 16.37 -4.88
C GLY A 70 0.39 15.45 -3.77
N MET A 71 1.07 15.38 -2.62
CA MET A 71 0.70 14.50 -1.53
C MET A 71 -0.43 15.11 -0.68
N LEU A 72 -1.43 14.29 -0.34
CA LEU A 72 -2.51 14.68 0.58
C LEU A 72 -2.05 14.52 2.02
N PHE A 73 -2.04 15.61 2.77
CA PHE A 73 -1.75 15.62 4.19
C PHE A 73 -3.04 15.80 5.00
N PRO A 74 -3.39 14.85 5.88
CA PRO A 74 -4.51 15.03 6.80
C PRO A 74 -4.36 16.29 7.66
N LEU A 75 -5.45 16.98 7.95
CA LEU A 75 -5.44 18.19 8.79
C LEU A 75 -4.81 17.96 10.16
N CYS A 76 -5.04 16.79 10.76
CA CYS A 76 -4.43 16.42 12.04
C CYS A 76 -2.90 16.32 11.97
N TYR A 77 -2.34 15.84 10.85
CA TYR A 77 -0.90 15.75 10.63
C TYR A 77 -0.30 17.14 10.43
N LEU A 78 -0.95 17.98 9.63
CA LEU A 78 -0.53 19.37 9.38
C LEU A 78 -0.45 20.18 10.67
N LEU A 79 -1.41 19.99 11.57
CA LEU A 79 -1.43 20.64 12.88
C LEU A 79 -0.37 20.10 13.85
N SER A 80 -0.06 18.80 13.77
CA SER A 80 0.92 18.18 14.65
C SER A 80 2.35 18.53 14.24
N ASN A 81 2.60 18.75 12.95
CA ASN A 81 3.94 18.98 12.39
C ASN A 81 4.00 20.23 11.49
N PRO A 82 3.61 21.43 11.97
CA PRO A 82 3.50 22.63 11.12
C PRO A 82 4.85 23.07 10.53
N GLU A 83 5.96 22.71 11.17
CA GLU A 83 7.31 23.10 10.75
C GLU A 83 7.76 22.42 9.46
N GLU A 84 7.22 21.23 9.17
CA GLU A 84 7.49 20.50 7.91
C GLU A 84 6.82 21.16 6.68
N PHE A 85 5.92 22.11 6.90
CA PHE A 85 5.14 22.76 5.84
C PHE A 85 5.45 24.27 5.72
N LEU A 86 6.47 24.75 6.44
CA LEU A 86 6.91 26.14 6.35
C LEU A 86 7.43 26.45 4.95
N GLY A 87 6.70 27.30 4.22
CA GLY A 87 7.04 27.70 2.84
C GLY A 87 6.35 26.87 1.76
N ASP A 88 5.67 25.78 2.13
CA ASP A 88 4.89 24.99 1.19
C ASP A 88 3.58 25.68 0.81
N VAL A 89 3.15 25.43 -0.42
CA VAL A 89 1.83 25.86 -0.91
C VAL A 89 0.88 24.69 -0.76
N LEU A 90 -0.06 24.82 0.17
CA LEU A 90 -1.12 23.83 0.39
C LEU A 90 -2.39 24.25 -0.36
N SER A 91 -3.03 23.29 -1.04
CA SER A 91 -4.27 23.49 -1.80
C SER A 91 -5.35 22.50 -1.40
N ILE A 92 -6.60 22.98 -1.35
CA ILE A 92 -7.79 22.15 -1.22
C ILE A 92 -8.19 21.74 -2.65
N CYS A 93 -7.95 20.49 -3.03
CA CYS A 93 -8.49 19.95 -4.29
C CYS A 93 -9.77 19.18 -3.97
N SER A 94 -10.82 19.34 -4.79
CA SER A 94 -12.00 18.49 -4.68
C SER A 94 -11.66 17.06 -5.13
N PHE A 95 -12.39 16.08 -4.58
CA PHE A 95 -12.21 14.66 -4.93
C PHE A 95 -12.37 14.40 -6.46
N ASP A 96 -13.18 15.21 -7.14
CA ASP A 96 -13.45 15.09 -8.58
C ASP A 96 -12.23 15.49 -9.44
N GLU A 97 -11.43 16.47 -9.03
CA GLU A 97 -10.18 16.81 -9.72
C GLU A 97 -9.10 15.75 -9.51
N TYR A 98 -9.04 15.07 -8.36
CA TYR A 98 -8.16 13.92 -8.18
C TYR A 98 -8.51 12.80 -9.16
N LYS A 99 -9.80 12.56 -9.40
CA LYS A 99 -10.28 11.59 -10.39
C LYS A 99 -9.92 12.01 -11.82
N ALA A 100 -9.94 13.32 -12.10
CA ALA A 100 -9.57 13.90 -13.40
C ALA A 100 -8.05 14.00 -13.63
N GLN A 101 -7.23 14.14 -12.57
CA GLN A 101 -5.77 14.13 -12.65
C GLN A 101 -5.20 12.71 -12.57
N GLY A 102 -5.88 11.80 -11.88
CA GLY A 102 -5.56 10.37 -11.81
C GLY A 102 -5.70 9.63 -13.15
N SER A 103 -6.32 10.23 -14.16
CA SER A 103 -6.31 9.71 -15.54
C SER A 103 -5.04 10.10 -16.33
N HIS A 104 -4.27 11.08 -15.84
CA HIS A 104 -2.97 11.48 -16.39
C HIS A 104 -1.78 11.12 -15.50
N ALA A 105 -2.00 10.74 -14.24
CA ALA A 105 -1.01 10.02 -13.45
C ALA A 105 -0.76 8.67 -14.14
N LYS A 106 0.34 8.59 -14.91
CA LYS A 106 0.83 7.33 -15.48
C LYS A 106 0.75 6.27 -14.38
N SER A 107 -0.10 5.27 -14.55
CA SER A 107 -0.18 4.08 -13.70
C SER A 107 1.06 3.18 -13.85
N GLY A 108 2.23 3.77 -14.11
CA GLY A 108 3.44 3.12 -14.57
C GLY A 108 4.48 2.88 -13.48
N ASP A 109 4.43 3.61 -12.36
CA ASP A 109 5.42 3.48 -11.30
C ASP A 109 4.76 2.96 -10.02
N PHE A 110 4.07 1.81 -10.13
CA PHE A 110 4.19 0.83 -9.06
C PHE A 110 5.68 0.47 -9.02
N PHE A 111 6.45 1.24 -8.25
CA PHE A 111 7.83 0.93 -7.95
C PHE A 111 7.80 -0.42 -7.26
N VAL A 112 7.99 -1.49 -8.05
CA VAL A 112 8.16 -2.85 -7.55
C VAL A 112 9.45 -2.78 -6.76
N GLN A 113 9.29 -2.46 -5.48
CA GLN A 113 10.37 -2.25 -4.55
C GLN A 113 11.24 -3.52 -4.61
N PRO A 114 12.58 -3.44 -4.67
CA PRO A 114 13.44 -4.58 -4.97
C PRO A 114 13.15 -5.84 -4.14
N HIS A 115 12.62 -5.67 -2.92
CA HIS A 115 12.16 -6.76 -2.07
C HIS A 115 11.01 -7.59 -2.67
N MET A 116 10.08 -7.00 -3.43
CA MET A 116 8.99 -7.72 -4.12
C MET A 116 9.55 -8.69 -5.17
N PHE A 117 10.62 -8.28 -5.88
CA PHE A 117 11.27 -9.14 -6.88
C PHE A 117 12.00 -10.32 -6.21
N VAL A 118 12.70 -10.07 -5.09
CA VAL A 118 13.33 -11.12 -4.28
C VAL A 118 12.28 -12.11 -3.75
N MET A 119 11.11 -11.63 -3.33
CA MET A 119 10.00 -12.49 -2.89
C MET A 119 9.46 -13.38 -4.01
N ILE A 120 9.19 -12.81 -5.19
CA ILE A 120 8.71 -13.60 -6.34
C ILE A 120 9.76 -14.63 -6.76
N LEU A 121 11.04 -14.25 -6.81
CA LEU A 121 12.13 -15.16 -7.15
C LEU A 121 12.22 -16.32 -6.14
N SER A 122 12.08 -16.03 -4.84
CA SER A 122 12.11 -17.07 -3.80
C SER A 122 10.95 -18.06 -3.91
N LEU A 123 9.73 -17.59 -4.22
CA LEU A 123 8.56 -18.45 -4.48
C LEU A 123 8.77 -19.36 -5.67
N VAL A 124 9.34 -18.85 -6.77
CA VAL A 124 9.66 -19.65 -7.95
C VAL A 124 10.71 -20.71 -7.62
N VAL A 125 11.75 -20.36 -6.87
CA VAL A 125 12.80 -21.30 -6.45
C VAL A 125 12.21 -22.41 -5.56
N ILE A 126 11.39 -22.05 -4.56
CA ILE A 126 10.73 -23.02 -3.67
C ILE A 126 9.82 -23.95 -4.48
N PHE A 127 9.01 -23.40 -5.39
CA PHE A 127 8.13 -24.18 -6.24
C PHE A 127 8.92 -25.16 -7.12
N VAL A 128 9.95 -24.67 -7.82
CA VAL A 128 10.82 -25.52 -8.67
C VAL A 128 11.47 -26.62 -7.85
N LEU A 129 12.03 -26.30 -6.68
CA LEU A 129 12.64 -27.28 -5.77
C LEU A 129 11.62 -28.31 -5.26
N SER A 130 10.37 -27.91 -5.00
CA SER A 130 9.32 -28.84 -4.56
C SER A 130 8.83 -29.78 -5.66
N THR A 131 9.00 -29.40 -6.93
CA THR A 131 8.58 -30.23 -8.08
C THR A 131 9.63 -31.24 -8.54
N LEU A 132 10.82 -31.28 -7.91
CA LEU A 132 11.88 -32.23 -8.24
C LEU A 132 11.76 -33.50 -7.38
N PRO A 133 11.16 -34.60 -7.89
CA PRO A 133 10.88 -35.80 -7.10
C PRO A 133 12.13 -36.62 -6.73
N GLU A 134 13.29 -36.34 -7.34
CA GLU A 134 14.52 -37.12 -7.15
C GLU A 134 15.42 -36.62 -6.02
N LEU A 135 15.16 -35.44 -5.47
CA LEU A 135 15.97 -34.85 -4.41
C LEU A 135 15.50 -35.35 -3.02
N LYS A 136 15.60 -36.66 -2.80
CA LYS A 136 15.41 -37.30 -1.49
C LYS A 136 16.64 -37.12 -0.59
N PHE A 137 17.05 -35.88 -0.38
CA PHE A 137 18.11 -35.57 0.58
C PHE A 137 17.48 -35.05 1.89
N PRO A 138 17.49 -35.84 2.98
CA PRO A 138 17.02 -35.40 4.30
C PRO A 138 17.51 -34.02 4.76
N PRO A 139 18.79 -33.63 4.57
CA PRO A 139 19.24 -32.31 5.02
C PRO A 139 18.59 -31.16 4.26
N MET A 140 18.17 -31.36 3.01
CA MET A 140 17.52 -30.29 2.27
C MET A 140 16.11 -30.00 2.78
N TYR A 141 15.37 -30.97 3.31
CA TYR A 141 14.04 -30.70 3.86
C TYR A 141 14.09 -29.72 5.03
N ASN A 142 15.14 -29.81 5.86
CA ASN A 142 15.35 -28.88 6.98
C ASN A 142 15.67 -27.47 6.47
N ILE A 143 16.53 -27.37 5.44
CA ILE A 143 16.87 -26.08 4.82
C ILE A 143 15.63 -25.47 4.15
N LEU A 144 14.88 -26.26 3.39
CA LEU A 144 13.66 -25.81 2.70
C LEU A 144 12.59 -25.40 3.71
N GLY A 145 12.42 -26.14 4.80
CA GLY A 145 11.51 -25.80 5.90
C GLY A 145 11.89 -24.50 6.59
N SER A 146 13.19 -24.26 6.82
CA SER A 146 13.68 -23.00 7.39
C SER A 146 13.51 -21.81 6.45
N ILE A 147 13.75 -22.01 5.14
CA ILE A 147 13.48 -20.98 4.13
C ILE A 147 11.99 -20.67 4.08
N TRP A 148 11.14 -21.71 4.09
CA TRP A 148 9.69 -21.56 4.07
C TRP A 148 9.16 -20.84 5.31
N SER A 149 9.64 -21.18 6.51
CA SER A 149 9.21 -20.49 7.74
C SER A 149 9.62 -19.02 7.76
N THR A 150 10.84 -18.73 7.28
CA THR A 150 11.32 -17.35 7.13
C THR A 150 10.47 -16.60 6.10
N PHE A 151 10.12 -17.25 4.99
CA PHE A 151 9.25 -16.68 3.97
C PHE A 151 7.83 -16.42 4.50
N ASP A 152 7.21 -17.37 5.20
CA ASP A 152 5.88 -17.18 5.82
C ASP A 152 5.89 -15.99 6.79
N ALA A 153 6.89 -15.89 7.66
CA ALA A 153 6.99 -14.82 8.63
C ALA A 153 7.29 -13.46 7.99
N CYS A 154 8.28 -13.39 7.08
CA CYS A 154 8.72 -12.11 6.52
C CYS A 154 7.87 -11.61 5.37
N CYS A 155 7.27 -12.49 4.58
CA CYS A 155 6.58 -12.11 3.36
C CYS A 155 5.07 -12.17 3.57
N ILE A 156 4.56 -13.33 3.97
CA ILE A 156 3.13 -13.56 4.07
C ILE A 156 2.54 -12.81 5.27
N GLU A 157 3.09 -13.02 6.45
CA GLU A 157 2.59 -12.41 7.68
C GLU A 157 2.79 -10.89 7.67
N PHE A 158 3.95 -10.41 7.22
CA PHE A 158 4.21 -8.98 7.10
C PHE A 158 3.22 -8.29 6.13
N ILE A 159 3.00 -8.84 4.93
CA ILE A 159 2.05 -8.27 3.96
C ILE A 159 0.64 -8.29 4.55
N LEU A 160 0.22 -9.38 5.19
CA LEU A 160 -1.11 -9.47 5.79
C LEU A 160 -1.29 -8.49 6.95
N LEU A 161 -0.29 -8.31 7.80
CA LEU A 161 -0.29 -7.30 8.86
C LEU A 161 -0.34 -5.88 8.29
N TRP A 162 0.41 -5.64 7.22
CA TRP A 162 0.42 -4.36 6.53
C TRP A 162 -0.95 -4.05 5.90
N ILE A 163 -1.56 -5.03 5.22
CA ILE A 163 -2.93 -4.90 4.67
C ILE A 163 -3.95 -4.75 5.81
N TYR A 164 -3.78 -5.45 6.93
CA TYR A 164 -4.67 -5.30 8.06
C TYR A 164 -4.61 -3.89 8.66
N ARG A 165 -3.43 -3.28 8.75
CA ARG A 165 -3.25 -1.92 9.30
C ARG A 165 -3.61 -0.81 8.32
N ASN A 166 -3.25 -0.99 7.05
CA ASN A 166 -3.24 0.07 6.03
C ASN A 166 -4.21 -0.19 4.86
N GLY A 167 -4.91 -1.32 4.86
CA GLY A 167 -5.79 -1.74 3.78
C GLY A 167 -7.00 -0.83 3.61
N PRO A 168 -7.81 -1.07 2.56
CA PRO A 168 -8.98 -0.26 2.25
C PRO A 168 -9.98 -0.22 3.42
N SER A 169 -10.78 0.82 3.49
CA SER A 169 -11.70 1.07 4.62
C SER A 169 -12.66 -0.08 4.93
N VAL A 170 -12.95 -0.92 3.91
CA VAL A 170 -13.77 -2.14 4.03
C VAL A 170 -13.08 -3.24 4.85
N ILE A 171 -11.75 -3.27 4.87
CA ILE A 171 -10.91 -4.26 5.58
C ILE A 171 -10.27 -3.65 6.85
N GLY A 172 -10.41 -2.34 7.04
CA GLY A 172 -9.96 -1.62 8.22
C GLY A 172 -8.79 -0.70 7.90
N CYS A 173 -9.08 0.56 7.55
CA CYS A 173 -8.08 1.62 7.61
C CYS A 173 -7.87 2.00 9.07
N TRP A 174 -6.89 1.39 9.74
CA TRP A 174 -6.52 1.73 11.11
C TRP A 174 -5.33 2.67 11.20
N HIS A 175 -4.66 2.92 10.06
CA HIS A 175 -3.44 3.72 10.02
C HIS A 175 -3.65 5.12 10.62
N GLY A 176 -2.80 5.45 11.61
CA GLY A 176 -2.83 6.75 12.29
C GLY A 176 -3.97 6.95 13.30
N LEU A 177 -4.88 5.98 13.47
CA LEU A 177 -5.93 6.07 14.49
C LEU A 177 -5.42 5.60 15.86
N PRO A 178 -5.83 6.26 16.95
CA PRO A 178 -5.50 5.78 18.28
C PRO A 178 -6.16 4.43 18.54
N LEU A 179 -5.50 3.57 19.29
CA LEU A 179 -5.95 2.21 19.60
C LEU A 179 -7.39 2.19 20.15
N THR A 180 -7.75 3.17 20.98
CA THR A 180 -9.10 3.32 21.55
C THR A 180 -10.18 3.55 20.49
N GLU A 181 -9.85 4.28 19.42
CA GLU A 181 -10.77 4.52 18.31
C GLU A 181 -10.90 3.28 17.40
N ILE A 182 -9.80 2.55 17.21
CA ILE A 182 -9.83 1.24 16.54
C ILE A 182 -10.78 0.30 17.29
N CYS A 183 -10.60 0.14 18.61
CA CYS A 183 -11.46 -0.71 19.43
C CYS A 183 -12.94 -0.27 19.41
N ALA A 184 -13.21 1.03 19.49
CA ALA A 184 -14.57 1.56 19.40
C ALA A 184 -15.24 1.20 18.06
N ARG A 185 -14.52 1.31 16.93
CA ARG A 185 -15.05 0.96 15.60
C ARG A 185 -15.24 -0.54 15.42
N VAL A 186 -14.28 -1.35 15.87
CA VAL A 186 -14.35 -2.81 15.80
C VAL A 186 -15.53 -3.36 16.63
N HIS A 187 -15.91 -2.64 17.69
CA HIS A 187 -17.01 -2.99 18.60
C HIS A 187 -18.18 -2.01 18.54
N ALA A 188 -18.38 -1.36 17.39
CA ALA A 188 -19.47 -0.40 17.19
C ALA A 188 -20.87 -1.00 17.45
N HIS A 189 -21.01 -2.33 17.46
CA HIS A 189 -22.25 -3.06 17.73
C HIS A 189 -22.54 -3.28 19.23
N LEU A 190 -21.62 -2.93 20.15
CA LEU A 190 -21.76 -3.17 21.60
C LEU A 190 -21.91 -1.87 22.41
N ASP A 191 -22.20 -0.74 21.75
CA ASP A 191 -22.36 0.59 22.36
C ASP A 191 -21.16 1.06 23.23
N PHE A 192 -19.95 0.54 22.98
CA PHE A 192 -18.75 0.95 23.72
C PHE A 192 -18.08 2.19 23.10
N ASP A 193 -18.25 3.32 23.76
CA ASP A 193 -17.64 4.59 23.36
C ASP A 193 -16.13 4.66 23.57
N ARG A 194 -15.47 5.64 22.93
CA ARG A 194 -14.04 5.95 23.12
C ARG A 194 -13.67 6.14 24.59
N ASN A 195 -14.58 6.71 25.39
CA ASN A 195 -14.39 6.96 26.82
C ASN A 195 -14.32 5.68 27.66
N PHE A 196 -14.96 4.60 27.20
CA PHE A 196 -14.86 3.30 27.85
C PHE A 196 -13.49 2.69 27.61
N TRP A 197 -13.02 2.73 26.36
CA TRP A 197 -11.74 2.15 25.96
C TRP A 197 -10.53 2.93 26.47
N SER A 198 -10.64 4.26 26.61
CA SER A 198 -9.57 5.06 27.24
C SER A 198 -9.34 4.70 28.71
N LYS A 199 -10.37 4.22 29.41
CA LYS A 199 -10.26 3.72 30.79
C LYS A 199 -9.82 2.25 30.88
N ASN A 200 -9.82 1.52 29.76
CA ASN A 200 -9.57 0.08 29.69
C ASN A 200 -8.60 -0.28 28.55
N VAL A 201 -7.48 0.45 28.45
CA VAL A 201 -6.52 0.32 27.33
C VAL A 201 -5.96 -1.09 27.22
N GLU A 202 -5.65 -1.74 28.35
CA GLU A 202 -5.12 -3.11 28.38
C GLU A 202 -6.09 -4.12 27.75
N LYS A 203 -7.40 -3.99 28.02
CA LYS A 203 -8.43 -4.85 27.43
C LYS A 203 -8.57 -4.60 25.93
N CYS A 204 -8.49 -3.33 25.52
CA CYS A 204 -8.51 -2.94 24.11
C CYS A 204 -7.31 -3.53 23.36
N GLU A 205 -6.10 -3.46 23.91
CA GLU A 205 -4.91 -4.03 23.30
C GLU A 205 -4.98 -5.56 23.19
N ALA A 206 -5.38 -6.25 24.27
CA ALA A 206 -5.54 -7.70 24.26
C ALA A 206 -6.55 -8.16 23.21
N MET A 207 -7.65 -7.42 23.06
CA MET A 207 -8.69 -7.68 22.07
C MET A 207 -8.22 -7.40 20.65
N TYR A 208 -7.51 -6.29 20.42
CA TYR A 208 -6.89 -5.96 19.14
C TYR A 208 -5.93 -7.07 18.70
N ARG A 209 -5.00 -7.49 19.58
CA ARG A 209 -4.05 -8.58 19.30
C ARG A 209 -4.74 -9.93 19.05
N ARG A 210 -5.92 -10.16 19.65
CA ARG A 210 -6.72 -11.36 19.37
C ARG A 210 -7.30 -11.31 17.96
N LYS A 211 -7.93 -10.19 17.57
CA LYS A 211 -8.49 -10.00 16.23
C LYS A 211 -7.43 -10.00 15.14
N GLU A 212 -6.27 -9.40 15.39
CA GLU A 212 -5.14 -9.41 14.46
C GLU A 212 -4.68 -10.86 14.18
N ARG A 213 -4.56 -11.70 15.23
CA ARG A 213 -4.24 -13.13 15.08
C ARG A 213 -5.34 -13.94 14.39
N GLU A 214 -6.60 -13.70 14.72
CA GLU A 214 -7.75 -14.35 14.05
C GLU A 214 -7.78 -14.00 12.56
N MET A 215 -7.53 -12.74 12.22
CA MET A 215 -7.49 -12.28 10.83
C MET A 215 -6.31 -12.91 10.08
N LEU A 216 -5.12 -12.97 10.70
CA LEU A 216 -3.97 -13.67 10.13
C LEU A 216 -4.27 -15.14 9.89
N GLY A 217 -4.82 -15.84 10.89
CA GLY A 217 -5.18 -17.26 10.77
C GLY A 217 -6.15 -17.53 9.63
N ASN A 218 -7.16 -16.67 9.45
CA ASN A 218 -8.15 -16.82 8.40
C ASN A 218 -7.66 -16.38 7.01
N SER A 219 -6.78 -15.37 6.94
CA SER A 219 -6.34 -14.78 5.68
C SER A 219 -5.13 -15.47 5.06
N LYS A 220 -4.24 -16.06 5.87
CA LYS A 220 -3.09 -16.84 5.38
C LYS A 220 -3.49 -17.91 4.34
N PRO A 221 -4.46 -18.81 4.58
CA PRO A 221 -4.83 -19.82 3.59
C PRO A 221 -5.40 -19.21 2.30
N MET A 222 -6.17 -18.11 2.40
CA MET A 222 -6.70 -17.41 1.22
C MET A 222 -5.58 -16.82 0.36
N LEU A 223 -4.57 -16.22 0.99
CA LEU A 223 -3.42 -15.69 0.28
C LEU A 223 -2.60 -16.81 -0.38
N TYR A 224 -2.43 -17.96 0.27
CA TYR A 224 -1.78 -19.12 -0.32
C TYR A 224 -2.53 -19.66 -1.53
N ILE A 225 -3.85 -19.77 -1.46
CA ILE A 225 -4.70 -20.17 -2.60
C ILE A 225 -4.53 -19.18 -3.75
N LEU A 226 -4.53 -17.87 -3.46
CA LEU A 226 -4.34 -16.83 -4.47
C LEU A 226 -2.96 -16.93 -5.14
N ILE A 227 -1.89 -17.06 -4.37
CA ILE A 227 -0.52 -17.24 -4.90
C ILE A 227 -0.45 -18.50 -5.75
N GLY A 228 -0.97 -19.61 -5.26
CA GLY A 228 -1.03 -20.88 -6.00
C GLY A 228 -1.78 -20.75 -7.33
N TYR A 229 -2.91 -20.03 -7.33
CA TYR A 229 -3.69 -19.75 -8.54
C TYR A 229 -2.89 -18.90 -9.54
N VAL A 230 -2.22 -17.83 -9.10
CA VAL A 230 -1.39 -16.98 -9.96
C VAL A 230 -0.24 -17.78 -10.57
N VAL A 231 0.45 -18.60 -9.77
CA VAL A 231 1.53 -19.48 -10.24
C VAL A 231 0.98 -20.49 -11.25
N HIS A 232 -0.18 -21.09 -10.99
CA HIS A 232 -0.83 -22.01 -11.92
C HIS A 232 -1.16 -21.35 -13.26
N CYS A 233 -1.80 -20.17 -13.25
CA CYS A 233 -2.09 -19.41 -14.47
C CYS A 233 -0.82 -19.07 -15.26
N TYR A 234 0.26 -18.69 -14.57
CA TYR A 234 1.55 -18.42 -15.19
C TYR A 234 2.13 -19.66 -15.87
N ILE A 235 2.14 -20.81 -15.18
CA ILE A 235 2.62 -22.08 -15.75
C ILE A 235 1.81 -22.47 -16.99
N MET A 236 0.47 -22.37 -16.93
CA MET A 236 -0.39 -22.69 -18.07
C MET A 236 -0.11 -21.77 -19.27
N LYS A 237 0.12 -20.47 -19.03
CA LYS A 237 0.54 -19.52 -20.06
C LYS A 237 1.89 -19.90 -20.68
N VAL A 238 2.88 -20.29 -19.87
CA VAL A 238 4.19 -20.72 -20.36
C VAL A 238 4.07 -21.99 -21.21
N ILE A 239 3.26 -22.96 -20.78
CA ILE A 239 2.99 -24.19 -21.55
C ILE A 239 2.30 -23.86 -22.87
N GLU A 240 1.30 -22.97 -22.87
CA GLU A 240 0.58 -22.53 -24.07
C GLU A 240 1.52 -21.84 -25.07
N VAL A 241 2.36 -20.93 -24.60
CA VAL A 241 3.36 -20.24 -25.42
C VAL A 241 4.36 -21.24 -26.02
N ARG A 242 4.81 -22.21 -25.22
CA ARG A 242 5.72 -23.28 -25.68
C ARG A 242 5.07 -24.24 -26.67
N ALA A 243 3.78 -24.53 -26.51
CA ALA A 243 3.03 -25.36 -27.44
C ALA A 243 2.80 -24.67 -28.79
N ARG A 244 2.67 -23.33 -28.78
CA ARG A 244 2.51 -22.52 -30.00
C ARG A 244 3.83 -22.15 -30.68
N SER A 245 4.94 -22.11 -29.95
CA SER A 245 6.25 -21.92 -30.56
C SER A 245 6.54 -23.13 -31.45
N LYS A 246 6.50 -22.93 -32.78
CA LYS A 246 7.07 -23.90 -33.72
C LYS A 246 8.51 -24.16 -33.27
N PRO A 247 8.95 -25.43 -33.15
CA PRO A 247 10.31 -25.71 -32.73
C PRO A 247 11.26 -25.00 -33.68
N ASP A 248 12.14 -24.17 -33.11
CA ASP A 248 13.11 -23.41 -33.88
C ASP A 248 13.93 -24.37 -34.74
N LEU A 249 13.99 -24.10 -36.04
CA LEU A 249 14.58 -25.00 -37.03
C LEU A 249 16.05 -25.27 -36.68
N ASP A 250 16.74 -24.27 -36.13
CA ASP A 250 18.12 -24.36 -35.69
C ASP A 250 18.28 -25.28 -34.48
N MET A 251 17.39 -25.20 -33.49
CA MET A 251 17.36 -26.13 -32.35
C MET A 251 17.12 -27.57 -32.79
N VAL A 252 16.22 -27.79 -33.77
CA VAL A 252 15.97 -29.13 -34.33
C VAL A 252 17.22 -29.67 -35.02
N ASN A 253 17.93 -28.82 -35.78
CA ASN A 253 19.16 -29.19 -36.45
C ASN A 253 20.29 -29.53 -35.45
N VAL A 254 20.45 -28.76 -34.38
CA VAL A 254 21.42 -29.03 -33.29
C VAL A 254 21.11 -30.35 -32.59
N TYR A 255 19.85 -30.61 -32.23
CA TYR A 255 19.47 -31.89 -31.63
C TYR A 255 19.72 -33.08 -32.56
N ARG A 256 19.48 -32.91 -33.86
CA ARG A 256 19.74 -33.95 -34.87
C ARG A 256 21.23 -34.25 -34.97
N SER A 257 22.09 -33.23 -35.04
CA SER A 257 23.55 -33.43 -35.10
C SER A 257 24.11 -34.02 -33.80
N LEU A 258 23.59 -33.61 -32.64
CA LEU A 258 23.99 -34.17 -31.34
C LEU A 258 23.59 -35.66 -31.21
N ASN A 259 22.41 -36.05 -31.70
CA ASN A 259 21.99 -37.46 -31.76
C ASN A 259 22.88 -38.30 -32.68
N VAL A 260 23.34 -37.74 -33.81
CA VAL A 260 24.31 -38.42 -34.69
C VAL A 260 25.63 -38.63 -33.96
N LEU A 261 26.11 -37.62 -33.22
CA LEU A 261 27.34 -37.71 -32.43
C LEU A 261 27.24 -38.78 -31.33
N VAL A 262 26.15 -38.79 -30.57
CA VAL A 262 25.91 -39.78 -29.50
C VAL A 262 25.86 -41.20 -30.07
N ARG A 263 25.25 -41.41 -31.24
CA ARG A 263 25.28 -42.71 -31.92
C ARG A 263 26.69 -43.14 -32.30
N HIS A 264 27.50 -42.23 -32.84
CA HIS A 264 28.91 -42.54 -33.15
C HIS A 264 29.71 -42.89 -31.90
N LEU A 265 29.52 -42.16 -30.80
CA LEU A 265 30.17 -42.43 -29.53
C LEU A 265 29.76 -43.79 -28.93
N ARG A 266 28.48 -44.20 -29.06
CA ARG A 266 28.06 -45.55 -28.66
C ARG A 266 28.72 -46.63 -29.50
N ARG A 267 28.72 -46.48 -30.84
CA ARG A 267 29.37 -47.46 -31.72
C ARG A 267 30.85 -47.64 -31.41
N MET A 268 31.57 -46.55 -31.13
CA MET A 268 33.00 -46.63 -30.76
C MET A 268 33.23 -47.29 -29.40
N ARG A 269 32.28 -47.16 -28.47
CA ARG A 269 32.34 -47.82 -27.17
C ARG A 269 32.17 -49.33 -27.30
N ASP A 270 31.25 -49.78 -28.14
CA ASP A 270 30.91 -51.20 -28.29
C ASP A 270 31.97 -51.99 -29.09
N THR A 271 32.88 -51.30 -29.80
CA THR A 271 34.00 -51.92 -30.53
C THR A 271 35.27 -52.15 -29.70
N LYS A 272 35.22 -51.90 -28.39
CA LYS A 272 36.33 -52.05 -27.46
C LYS A 272 36.05 -53.13 -26.43
#